data_AF-A0A0V0J1H2-F1
#
_entry.id   AF-A0A0V0J1H2-F1
#
_cell.length_a   1.000
_cell.length_b   1.000
_cell.length_c   1.000
_cell.angle_alpha   90.00
_cell.angle_beta   90.00
_cell.angle_gamma   90.00
#
_symmetry.space_group_name_H-M   'P 1'
#
loop_
_entity.id
_entity.type
_entity.pdbx_description
1 polymer ?
#
loop_
_entity_poly.entity_id
_entity_poly.type
_entity_poly.pdbx_seq_one_letter_code
_entity_poly.pdbx_strand_id
1 'polypeptide(L)'
;MDAFEDAWKRLLLPHITRKVRSKFTSLAHDLSLGVFSDNLRRLLMSAPLRCAPLPPAGAAAAAAPDRVFSPTHLNETSSPDVVSAALGSPGDRLPVVGLDPGWRHGCKWAACDPLGTVLQAGVLHITSTSGDCPDSEMQLFTRTMKSHGINTIGLGNGQACRQTEKWLAQAVANGLFAPLRVRYTIVSECGASVYSASPLADRELPTLDVSLRGAVSIARRLQDPLAELVKIEPQHLGVGMYQHDLPPKRLEEAVNELMEECISFVGVDVNTAQQHVLARVAGLSDSKARAIIAYRSTNGRIRCRQELLKIKGIGRSTFSQCAGFLRVRPNYSNVPMDSSKDVEFISLCSDDDVEMEVVSGKRRLRLVSGIPARPVKRKRGKEADSGELSFNPLDQTAIHPDSYDLATSLIRYLRYEISDVGCPALRNAAQVLYNSPNRDCTLAQFQTSAFGIETTRDILEALCRPLDFDERQDQFGPLFRSSITSMMDLRPGLQVTGRVENVTTFGAFVDIGLEESAFLPLSAFPRTNRASASAQCLSSSFAGKTDITHMTLHLGDRVKATVSSIDVKWGRVALAQVSLLQ
;
A
#
# COMPACT_ATOMS: atom_id res chain seq x y z
N MET A 1 46.58 45.80 -26.25
CA MET A 1 45.98 44.99 -25.16
C MET A 1 47.00 43.95 -24.77
N ASP A 2 47.21 43.78 -23.47
CA ASP A 2 48.18 42.83 -22.94
C ASP A 2 47.73 41.40 -23.29
N ALA A 3 48.59 40.56 -23.88
CA ALA A 3 48.20 39.24 -24.38
C ALA A 3 47.62 38.34 -23.27
N PHE A 4 48.07 38.56 -22.03
CA PHE A 4 47.51 37.94 -20.84
C PHE A 4 46.04 38.31 -20.61
N GLU A 5 45.69 39.60 -20.71
CA GLU A 5 44.31 40.04 -20.49
C GLU A 5 43.35 39.47 -21.53
N ASP A 6 43.78 39.40 -22.80
CA ASP A 6 42.96 38.83 -23.87
C ASP A 6 42.73 37.32 -23.65
N ALA A 7 43.79 36.57 -23.33
CA ALA A 7 43.70 35.14 -23.01
C ALA A 7 42.83 34.87 -21.77
N TRP A 8 42.97 35.69 -20.72
CA TRP A 8 42.14 35.57 -19.51
C TRP A 8 40.66 35.82 -19.81
N LYS A 9 40.33 36.94 -20.47
CA LYS A 9 38.94 37.36 -20.72
C LYS A 9 38.22 36.46 -21.73
N ARG A 10 38.91 36.02 -22.79
CA ARG A 10 38.27 35.29 -23.90
C ARG A 10 38.32 33.77 -23.77
N LEU A 11 39.31 33.21 -23.07
CA LEU A 11 39.53 31.76 -23.03
C LEU A 11 39.38 31.20 -21.62
N LEU A 12 40.23 31.62 -20.68
CA LEU A 12 40.30 31.01 -19.34
C LEU A 12 39.06 31.29 -18.51
N LEU A 13 38.64 32.56 -18.39
CA LEU A 13 37.49 32.92 -17.58
C LEU A 13 36.18 32.28 -18.10
N PRO A 14 35.86 32.28 -19.41
CA PRO A 14 34.68 31.58 -19.92
C PRO A 14 34.74 30.06 -19.71
N HIS A 15 35.91 29.44 -19.87
CA HIS A 15 36.08 28.00 -19.65
C HIS A 15 35.89 27.62 -18.18
N ILE A 16 36.55 28.32 -17.26
CA ILE A 16 36.41 28.10 -15.81
C ILE A 16 34.97 28.35 -15.40
N THR A 17 34.35 29.44 -15.85
CA THR A 17 32.95 29.76 -15.55
C THR A 17 32.02 28.66 -16.02
N ARG A 18 32.18 28.15 -17.24
CA ARG A 18 31.37 27.04 -17.77
C ARG A 18 31.57 25.77 -16.95
N LYS A 19 32.81 25.44 -16.58
CA LYS A 19 33.14 24.26 -15.78
C LYS A 19 32.53 24.33 -14.38
N VAL A 20 32.65 25.48 -13.73
CA VAL A 20 32.07 25.74 -12.39
C VAL A 20 30.55 25.70 -12.44
N ARG A 21 29.92 26.37 -13.42
CA ARG A 21 28.46 26.34 -13.61
C ARG A 21 27.96 24.92 -13.86
N SER A 22 28.59 24.18 -14.77
CA SER A 22 28.23 22.79 -15.06
C SER A 22 28.31 21.91 -13.81
N LYS A 23 29.38 22.05 -13.01
CA LYS A 23 29.52 21.34 -11.73
C LYS A 23 28.38 21.68 -10.75
N PHE A 24 28.05 22.96 -10.57
CA PHE A 24 26.96 23.36 -9.69
C PHE A 24 25.58 22.93 -10.19
N THR A 25 25.34 22.98 -11.50
CA THR A 25 24.11 22.47 -12.12
C THR A 25 23.96 20.96 -11.89
N SER A 26 25.02 20.18 -12.10
CA SER A 26 24.99 18.73 -11.82
C SER A 26 24.70 18.46 -10.34
N LEU A 27 25.38 19.15 -9.43
CA LEU A 27 25.16 19.00 -7.99
C LEU A 27 23.72 19.37 -7.60
N ALA A 28 23.17 20.44 -8.16
CA ALA A 28 21.79 20.85 -7.92
C ALA A 28 20.79 19.81 -8.42
N HIS A 29 21.03 19.22 -9.60
CA HIS A 29 20.21 18.12 -10.12
C HIS A 29 20.28 16.89 -9.21
N ASP A 30 21.48 16.49 -8.75
CA ASP A 30 21.66 15.32 -7.90
C ASP A 30 20.91 15.48 -6.56
N LEU A 31 21.02 16.64 -5.92
CA LEU A 31 20.30 16.95 -4.68
C LEU A 31 18.78 16.99 -4.89
N SER A 32 18.33 17.60 -6.00
CA SER A 32 16.90 17.71 -6.32
C SER A 32 16.29 16.34 -6.65
N LEU A 33 17.03 15.46 -7.33
CA LEU A 33 16.62 14.07 -7.58
C LEU A 33 16.54 13.29 -6.27
N GLY A 34 17.49 13.48 -5.34
CA GLY A 34 17.42 12.85 -4.02
C GLY A 34 16.12 13.20 -3.27
N VAL A 35 15.81 14.49 -3.17
CA VAL A 35 14.56 14.96 -2.53
C VAL A 35 13.32 14.43 -3.26
N PHE A 36 13.34 14.43 -4.59
CA PHE A 36 12.26 13.88 -5.42
C PHE A 36 12.03 12.40 -5.09
N SER A 37 13.09 11.60 -5.07
CA SER A 37 13.01 10.16 -4.77
C SER A 37 12.49 9.89 -3.37
N ASP A 38 12.96 10.63 -2.36
CA ASP A 38 12.48 10.49 -0.98
C ASP A 38 10.97 10.80 -0.87
N ASN A 39 10.52 11.86 -1.55
CA ASN A 39 9.11 12.23 -1.59
C ASN A 39 8.27 11.17 -2.30
N LEU A 40 8.72 10.69 -3.45
CA LEU A 40 8.04 9.65 -4.20
C LEU A 40 7.97 8.35 -3.41
N ARG A 41 9.04 7.96 -2.71
CA ARG A 41 9.08 6.74 -1.90
C ARG A 41 8.00 6.76 -0.82
N ARG A 42 7.85 7.87 -0.09
CA ARG A 42 6.79 8.02 0.92
C ARG A 42 5.39 7.91 0.32
N LEU A 43 5.20 8.46 -0.88
CA LEU A 43 3.92 8.39 -1.57
C LEU A 43 3.61 6.96 -2.02
N LEU A 44 4.57 6.25 -2.61
CA LEU A 44 4.44 4.86 -3.06
C LEU A 44 4.25 3.89 -1.89
N MET A 45 4.94 4.15 -0.78
CA MET A 45 4.91 3.31 0.41
C MET A 45 3.78 3.67 1.39
N SER A 46 2.86 4.56 0.99
CA SER A 46 1.64 4.83 1.75
C SER A 46 0.78 3.56 1.84
N ALA A 47 0.23 3.30 3.03
CA ALA A 47 -0.52 2.08 3.30
C ALA A 47 -1.79 1.99 2.42
N PRO A 48 -2.08 0.82 1.82
CA PRO A 48 -3.35 0.63 1.12
C PRO A 48 -4.51 0.62 2.12
N LEU A 49 -5.68 1.10 1.70
CA LEU A 49 -6.87 1.04 2.53
C LEU A 49 -7.41 -0.37 2.65
N ARG A 50 -7.36 -0.95 3.86
CA ARG A 50 -7.88 -2.27 4.19
C ARG A 50 -9.13 -2.19 5.07
N CYS A 51 -9.95 -3.23 5.01
CA CYS A 51 -11.10 -3.38 5.89
C CYS A 51 -10.63 -3.61 7.34
N ALA A 52 -11.01 -2.75 8.28
CA ALA A 52 -11.01 -3.14 9.69
C ALA A 52 -12.25 -4.00 9.95
N PRO A 53 -12.20 -5.05 10.78
CA PRO A 53 -13.41 -5.71 11.25
C PRO A 53 -14.26 -4.66 11.94
N LEU A 54 -15.54 -4.61 11.59
CA LEU A 54 -16.51 -3.90 12.40
C LEU A 54 -16.45 -4.48 13.82
N PRO A 55 -16.47 -3.65 14.88
CA PRO A 55 -16.67 -4.17 16.22
C PRO A 55 -17.97 -5.01 16.24
N PRO A 56 -18.00 -6.12 16.99
CA PRO A 56 -19.15 -7.01 16.99
C PRO A 56 -20.43 -6.24 17.35
N ALA A 57 -21.54 -6.61 16.71
CA ALA A 57 -22.84 -5.91 16.71
C ALA A 57 -23.53 -5.75 18.09
N GLY A 58 -22.83 -5.97 19.20
CA GLY A 58 -23.29 -5.74 20.57
C GLY A 58 -22.65 -4.54 21.28
N ALA A 59 -21.56 -3.95 20.75
CA ALA A 59 -20.84 -2.88 21.47
C ALA A 59 -21.46 -1.49 21.34
N ALA A 60 -22.32 -1.25 20.33
CA ALA A 60 -22.93 0.05 20.07
C ALA A 60 -24.28 0.29 20.78
N ALA A 61 -24.82 -0.70 21.50
CA ALA A 61 -26.17 -0.65 22.06
C ALA A 61 -26.24 -0.45 23.60
N ALA A 62 -25.11 -0.25 24.29
CA ALA A 62 -25.10 -0.15 25.75
C ALA A 62 -25.03 1.30 26.31
N ALA A 63 -25.21 2.33 25.48
CA ALA A 63 -25.31 3.72 25.95
C ALA A 63 -26.78 4.18 25.96
N ALA A 64 -27.51 3.79 27.00
CA ALA A 64 -28.77 4.43 27.38
C ALA A 64 -28.50 5.68 28.25
N PRO A 65 -29.37 6.70 28.21
CA PRO A 65 -29.14 8.02 28.79
C PRO A 65 -29.54 8.02 30.26
N ASP A 66 -28.64 8.54 31.11
CA ASP A 66 -28.91 9.15 32.43
C ASP A 66 -27.75 8.87 33.38
N ARG A 67 -26.68 9.67 33.32
CA ARG A 67 -25.90 10.02 34.52
C ARG A 67 -25.36 11.44 34.42
N VAL A 68 -25.80 12.23 35.40
CA VAL A 68 -25.38 13.57 35.76
C VAL A 68 -23.86 13.66 35.87
N PHE A 69 -23.30 14.73 35.29
CA PHE A 69 -21.88 15.07 35.30
C PHE A 69 -21.30 15.18 36.73
N SER A 70 -20.11 14.64 36.93
CA SER A 70 -19.15 15.08 37.96
C SER A 70 -17.72 14.91 37.40
N PRO A 71 -16.81 15.88 37.56
CA PRO A 71 -15.58 15.93 36.77
C PRO A 71 -14.37 15.49 37.59
N THR A 72 -13.87 14.28 37.37
CA THR A 72 -12.48 13.92 37.73
C THR A 72 -12.05 12.66 36.97
N HIS A 73 -10.84 12.71 36.43
CA HIS A 73 -10.08 11.68 35.69
C HIS A 73 -10.30 11.62 34.17
N LEU A 74 -9.47 12.39 33.47
CA LEU A 74 -9.05 12.17 32.09
C LEU A 74 -8.17 10.92 32.05
N ASN A 75 -8.67 9.84 31.45
CA ASN A 75 -7.84 8.78 30.92
C ASN A 75 -8.17 8.63 29.43
N GLU A 76 -7.12 8.61 28.63
CA GLU A 76 -7.10 8.62 27.18
C GLU A 76 -7.97 7.49 26.59
N THR A 77 -9.04 7.87 25.89
CA THR A 77 -9.69 7.00 24.91
C THR A 77 -9.52 7.63 23.54
N SER A 78 -8.89 6.86 22.65
CA SER A 78 -8.70 7.15 21.23
C SER A 78 -10.00 7.62 20.58
N SER A 79 -9.88 8.62 19.70
CA SER A 79 -10.96 9.13 18.88
C SER A 79 -11.53 8.03 17.97
N PRO A 80 -12.82 8.10 17.61
CA PRO A 80 -13.51 7.09 16.79
C PRO A 80 -13.07 7.07 15.30
N ASP A 81 -12.10 7.89 14.89
CA ASP A 81 -11.70 8.08 13.49
C ASP A 81 -10.43 7.29 13.09
N VAL A 82 -9.84 6.49 14.00
CA VAL A 82 -8.65 5.68 13.68
C VAL A 82 -9.09 4.30 13.18
N VAL A 83 -9.18 4.15 11.86
CA VAL A 83 -9.22 2.83 11.23
C VAL A 83 -7.81 2.23 11.36
N SER A 84 -7.64 1.31 12.31
CA SER A 84 -6.41 0.53 12.44
C SER A 84 -6.18 -0.30 11.18
N ALA A 85 -5.00 -0.18 10.57
CA ALA A 85 -4.58 -0.99 9.41
C ALA A 85 -4.37 -2.47 9.75
N ALA A 86 -4.40 -2.83 11.04
CA ALA A 86 -4.18 -4.18 11.54
C ALA A 86 -5.51 -4.84 11.91
N LEU A 87 -5.74 -6.02 11.33
CA LEU A 87 -6.78 -7.03 11.64
C LEU A 87 -7.95 -7.17 10.64
N GLY A 88 -7.80 -6.93 9.34
CA GLY A 88 -8.78 -7.42 8.34
C GLY A 88 -8.54 -8.87 7.93
N SER A 89 -9.58 -9.60 7.46
CA SER A 89 -9.41 -10.84 6.70
C SER A 89 -8.56 -10.59 5.43
N PRO A 90 -7.81 -11.58 4.91
CA PRO A 90 -6.81 -11.36 3.87
C PRO A 90 -7.41 -10.77 2.58
N GLY A 91 -6.97 -9.57 2.19
CA GLY A 91 -7.04 -9.10 0.79
C GLY A 91 -8.13 -8.08 0.41
N ASP A 92 -9.12 -7.79 1.25
CA ASP A 92 -10.20 -6.89 0.84
C ASP A 92 -9.86 -5.42 1.13
N ARG A 93 -9.36 -4.75 0.08
CA ARG A 93 -9.36 -3.28 0.04
C ARG A 93 -10.81 -2.80 0.18
N LEU A 94 -11.02 -1.58 0.65
CA LEU A 94 -12.38 -1.05 0.75
C LEU A 94 -12.97 -0.74 -0.64
N PRO A 95 -14.28 -0.93 -0.87
CA PRO A 95 -14.92 -0.26 -1.99
C PRO A 95 -14.86 1.25 -1.73
N VAL A 96 -14.58 2.01 -2.79
CA VAL A 96 -14.39 3.46 -2.70
C VAL A 96 -15.08 4.16 -3.87
N VAL A 97 -15.43 5.42 -3.65
CA VAL A 97 -15.77 6.36 -4.73
C VAL A 97 -14.60 7.32 -4.90
N GLY A 98 -14.16 7.54 -6.14
CA GLY A 98 -13.31 8.68 -6.49
C GLY A 98 -14.16 9.83 -7.00
N LEU A 99 -13.90 11.05 -6.52
CA LEU A 99 -14.44 12.30 -7.04
C LEU A 99 -13.31 13.07 -7.71
N ASP A 100 -13.50 13.44 -8.97
CA ASP A 100 -12.64 14.28 -9.79
C ASP A 100 -13.31 15.65 -9.98
N PRO A 101 -12.94 16.67 -9.18
CA PRO A 101 -13.61 17.96 -9.18
C PRO A 101 -13.53 18.70 -10.52
N GLY A 102 -14.58 19.45 -10.85
CA GLY A 102 -14.57 20.27 -12.07
C GLY A 102 -15.70 21.28 -12.11
N TRP A 103 -15.42 22.42 -12.75
CA TRP A 103 -16.37 23.53 -12.90
C TRP A 103 -17.30 23.34 -14.10
N ARG A 104 -16.78 23.59 -15.31
CA ARG A 104 -17.58 23.66 -16.55
C ARG A 104 -18.18 22.32 -16.98
N HIS A 105 -17.53 21.23 -16.60
CA HIS A 105 -17.86 19.87 -17.02
C HIS A 105 -18.30 18.99 -15.85
N GLY A 106 -18.73 19.62 -14.74
CA GLY A 106 -19.11 18.96 -13.50
C GLY A 106 -17.97 18.21 -12.79
N CYS A 107 -18.30 17.68 -11.61
CA CYS A 107 -17.45 16.78 -10.84
C CYS A 107 -17.72 15.33 -11.29
N LYS A 108 -16.69 14.64 -11.77
CA LYS A 108 -16.83 13.26 -12.23
C LYS A 108 -16.67 12.34 -11.04
N TRP A 109 -17.37 11.22 -11.06
CA TRP A 109 -17.25 10.23 -10.02
C TRP A 109 -17.19 8.82 -10.58
N ALA A 110 -16.48 7.96 -9.87
CA ALA A 110 -16.42 6.53 -10.18
C ALA A 110 -16.43 5.71 -8.88
N ALA A 111 -17.37 4.77 -8.80
CA ALA A 111 -17.42 3.77 -7.75
C ALA A 111 -16.60 2.54 -8.16
N CYS A 112 -15.71 2.10 -7.28
CA CYS A 112 -14.88 0.92 -7.47
C CYS A 112 -15.13 -0.12 -6.38
N ASP A 113 -15.14 -1.39 -6.76
CA ASP A 113 -15.14 -2.51 -5.83
C ASP A 113 -13.76 -2.65 -5.12
N PRO A 114 -13.60 -3.54 -4.13
CA PRO A 114 -12.32 -3.84 -3.49
C PRO A 114 -11.15 -4.16 -4.44
N LEU A 115 -11.43 -4.73 -5.62
CA LEU A 115 -10.41 -5.09 -6.60
C LEU A 115 -10.06 -3.94 -7.55
N GLY A 116 -10.76 -2.80 -7.44
CA GLY A 116 -10.61 -1.65 -8.32
C GLY A 116 -11.41 -1.77 -9.63
N THR A 117 -12.33 -2.74 -9.73
CA THR A 117 -13.29 -2.85 -10.84
C THR A 117 -14.29 -1.72 -10.75
N VAL A 118 -14.58 -1.06 -11.87
CA VAL A 118 -15.56 0.04 -11.92
C VAL A 118 -16.97 -0.54 -11.84
N LEU A 119 -17.71 -0.15 -10.82
CA LEU A 119 -19.12 -0.54 -10.59
C LEU A 119 -20.08 0.39 -11.34
N GLN A 120 -19.83 1.69 -11.24
CA GLN A 120 -20.60 2.74 -11.90
C GLN A 120 -19.79 4.03 -11.95
N ALA A 121 -20.03 4.87 -12.94
CA ALA A 121 -19.44 6.20 -13.03
C ALA A 121 -20.47 7.22 -13.54
N GLY A 122 -20.21 8.50 -13.30
CA GLY A 122 -21.08 9.58 -13.75
C GLY A 122 -20.51 10.96 -13.49
N VAL A 123 -21.35 11.97 -13.67
CA VAL A 123 -21.02 13.38 -13.44
C VAL A 123 -22.06 13.99 -12.50
N LEU A 124 -21.59 14.83 -11.59
CA LEU A 124 -22.38 15.66 -10.70
C LEU A 124 -22.16 17.13 -11.08
N HIS A 125 -23.21 17.79 -11.57
CA HIS A 125 -23.20 19.21 -11.86
C HIS A 125 -23.63 20.00 -10.61
N ILE A 126 -22.67 20.25 -9.73
CA ILE A 126 -22.89 21.02 -8.50
C ILE A 126 -22.87 22.51 -8.84
N THR A 127 -23.98 23.21 -8.61
CA THR A 127 -24.06 24.66 -8.83
C THR A 127 -23.31 25.42 -7.73
N SER A 128 -22.54 26.46 -8.12
CA SER A 128 -21.66 27.19 -7.21
C SER A 128 -22.38 28.06 -6.17
N THR A 129 -23.66 28.36 -6.39
CA THR A 129 -24.44 29.32 -5.60
C THR A 129 -25.37 28.67 -4.59
N SER A 130 -26.03 27.57 -4.93
CA SER A 130 -26.95 26.84 -4.03
C SER A 130 -26.45 25.46 -3.61
N GLY A 131 -25.42 24.91 -4.27
CA GLY A 131 -25.01 23.52 -4.07
C GLY A 131 -26.02 22.51 -4.64
N ASP A 132 -26.99 22.99 -5.41
CA ASP A 132 -27.99 22.13 -6.07
C ASP A 132 -27.31 21.35 -7.20
N CYS A 133 -27.67 20.08 -7.28
CA CYS A 133 -27.28 19.17 -8.35
C CYS A 133 -28.56 18.52 -8.88
N PRO A 134 -28.68 18.27 -10.19
CA PRO A 134 -29.85 17.62 -10.76
C PRO A 134 -30.24 16.35 -10.00
N ASP A 135 -31.52 16.22 -9.63
CA ASP A 135 -32.00 15.10 -8.80
C ASP A 135 -31.67 13.73 -9.39
N SER A 136 -31.67 13.59 -10.72
CA SER A 136 -31.32 12.33 -11.40
C SER A 136 -29.85 11.92 -11.19
N GLU A 137 -28.92 12.87 -11.28
CA GLU A 137 -27.49 12.65 -11.05
C GLU A 137 -27.23 12.30 -9.59
N MET A 138 -27.86 13.04 -8.68
CA MET A 138 -27.77 12.82 -7.24
C MET A 138 -28.34 11.47 -6.82
N GLN A 139 -29.51 11.09 -7.36
CA GLN A 139 -30.15 9.81 -7.10
C GLN A 139 -29.30 8.65 -7.62
N LEU A 140 -28.68 8.79 -8.79
CA LEU A 140 -27.80 7.76 -9.32
C LEU A 140 -26.59 7.56 -8.39
N PHE A 141 -25.91 8.65 -8.03
CA PHE A 141 -24.75 8.62 -7.15
C PHE A 141 -25.07 8.00 -5.77
N THR A 142 -26.11 8.52 -5.11
CA THR A 142 -26.52 8.06 -3.78
C THR A 142 -27.04 6.62 -3.81
N ARG A 143 -27.78 6.21 -4.85
CA ARG A 143 -28.24 4.83 -5.03
C ARG A 143 -27.05 3.88 -5.17
N THR A 144 -26.06 4.22 -6.00
CA THR A 144 -24.86 3.39 -6.18
C THR A 144 -24.10 3.22 -4.86
N MET A 145 -23.88 4.30 -4.11
CA MET A 145 -23.20 4.19 -2.81
C MET A 145 -23.98 3.28 -1.86
N LYS A 146 -25.31 3.44 -1.78
CA LYS A 146 -26.19 2.63 -0.89
C LYS A 146 -26.26 1.16 -1.31
N SER A 147 -26.40 0.87 -2.61
CA SER A 147 -26.51 -0.50 -3.11
C SER A 147 -25.22 -1.30 -2.94
N HIS A 148 -24.07 -0.63 -2.97
CA HIS A 148 -22.76 -1.27 -2.82
C HIS A 148 -22.11 -1.05 -1.44
N GLY A 149 -22.81 -0.42 -0.50
CA GLY A 149 -22.31 -0.20 0.86
C GLY A 149 -21.04 0.66 0.94
N ILE A 150 -20.88 1.64 0.03
CA ILE A 150 -19.65 2.42 -0.08
C ILE A 150 -19.67 3.56 0.94
N ASN A 151 -18.77 3.48 1.93
CA ASN A 151 -18.65 4.48 2.99
C ASN A 151 -17.48 5.44 2.79
N THR A 152 -16.64 5.23 1.76
CA THR A 152 -15.35 5.91 1.63
C THR A 152 -15.27 6.64 0.31
N ILE A 153 -14.91 7.93 0.37
CA ILE A 153 -14.74 8.78 -0.81
C ILE A 153 -13.30 9.33 -0.86
N GLY A 154 -12.64 9.21 -2.01
CA GLY A 154 -11.42 9.95 -2.33
C GLY A 154 -11.76 11.18 -3.16
N LEU A 155 -11.45 12.37 -2.68
CA LEU A 155 -11.67 13.63 -3.37
C LEU A 155 -10.36 14.15 -3.96
N GLY A 156 -10.30 14.28 -5.29
CA GLY A 156 -9.16 14.85 -6.01
C GLY A 156 -8.84 16.27 -5.54
N ASN A 157 -7.55 16.61 -5.44
CA ASN A 157 -7.10 17.90 -4.92
C ASN A 157 -6.93 19.01 -5.99
N GLY A 158 -7.58 18.88 -7.14
CA GLY A 158 -7.46 19.85 -8.23
C GLY A 158 -8.49 20.97 -8.26
N GLN A 159 -8.77 21.40 -9.48
CA GLN A 159 -9.63 22.54 -9.73
C GLN A 159 -11.06 22.26 -9.24
N ALA A 160 -11.61 23.18 -8.44
CA ALA A 160 -12.93 23.04 -7.80
C ALA A 160 -12.98 22.07 -6.61
N CYS A 161 -11.86 21.50 -6.15
CA CYS A 161 -11.83 20.59 -5.00
C CYS A 161 -12.53 21.19 -3.77
N ARG A 162 -12.23 22.44 -3.43
CA ARG A 162 -12.81 23.13 -2.26
C ARG A 162 -14.33 23.20 -2.29
N GLN A 163 -14.89 23.53 -3.45
CA GLN A 163 -16.35 23.65 -3.61
C GLN A 163 -17.02 22.29 -3.55
N THR A 164 -16.43 21.29 -4.20
CA THR A 164 -16.88 19.89 -4.12
C THR A 164 -16.80 19.38 -2.68
N GLU A 165 -15.74 19.71 -1.94
CA GLU A 165 -15.58 19.36 -0.53
C GLU A 165 -16.69 19.98 0.33
N LYS A 166 -16.93 21.29 0.17
CA LYS A 166 -17.96 22.01 0.92
C LYS A 166 -19.33 21.39 0.69
N TRP A 167 -19.67 21.11 -0.58
CA TRP A 167 -20.90 20.42 -0.93
C TRP A 167 -20.96 19.02 -0.32
N LEU A 168 -19.88 18.23 -0.44
CA LEU A 168 -19.84 16.86 0.03
C LEU A 168 -20.07 16.78 1.54
N ALA A 169 -19.40 17.63 2.31
CA ALA A 169 -19.56 17.64 3.76
C ALA A 169 -20.95 18.14 4.19
N GLN A 170 -21.54 19.11 3.48
CA GLN A 170 -22.95 19.49 3.71
C GLN A 170 -23.90 18.33 3.39
N ALA A 171 -23.67 17.60 2.30
CA ALA A 171 -24.46 16.43 1.91
C ALA A 171 -24.38 15.31 2.96
N VAL A 172 -23.18 15.07 3.52
CA VAL A 172 -22.98 14.13 4.63
C VAL A 172 -23.71 14.59 5.89
N ALA A 173 -23.57 15.86 6.28
CA ALA A 173 -24.21 16.43 7.47
C ALA A 173 -25.75 16.41 7.38
N ASN A 174 -26.30 16.65 6.19
CA ASN A 174 -27.73 16.61 5.92
C ASN A 174 -28.29 15.17 5.81
N GLY A 175 -27.46 14.15 5.98
CA GLY A 175 -27.89 12.74 5.98
C GLY A 175 -28.24 12.18 4.61
N LEU A 176 -27.77 12.79 3.51
CA LEU A 176 -28.08 12.36 2.14
C LEU A 176 -27.76 10.87 1.92
N PHE A 177 -26.66 10.42 2.51
CA PHE A 177 -26.15 9.06 2.35
C PHE A 177 -26.70 8.06 3.40
N ALA A 178 -27.58 8.48 4.31
CA ALA A 178 -28.13 7.59 5.34
C ALA A 178 -28.71 6.29 4.73
N PRO A 179 -28.44 5.12 5.34
CA PRO A 179 -27.78 4.90 6.64
C PRO A 179 -26.24 4.81 6.61
N LEU A 180 -25.60 5.08 5.47
CA LEU A 180 -24.15 4.97 5.33
C LEU A 180 -23.43 6.03 6.18
N ARG A 181 -22.35 5.61 6.85
CA ARG A 181 -21.43 6.53 7.54
C ARG A 181 -20.32 6.91 6.58
N VAL A 182 -20.60 7.94 5.77
CA VAL A 182 -19.66 8.41 4.75
C VAL A 182 -18.52 9.19 5.39
N ARG A 183 -17.30 8.84 5.00
CA ARG A 183 -16.07 9.57 5.27
C ARG A 183 -15.37 9.88 3.96
N TYR A 184 -14.58 10.94 3.93
CA TYR A 184 -13.79 11.27 2.75
C TYR A 184 -12.36 11.66 3.11
N THR A 185 -11.46 11.57 2.14
CA THR A 185 -10.08 12.07 2.25
C THR A 185 -9.70 12.77 0.96
N ILE A 186 -8.81 13.75 1.07
CA ILE A 186 -8.20 14.38 -0.09
C ILE A 186 -7.15 13.43 -0.66
N VAL A 187 -7.12 13.33 -1.99
CA VAL A 187 -6.22 12.46 -2.75
C VAL A 187 -5.56 13.31 -3.83
N SER A 188 -4.25 13.16 -4.01
CA SER A 188 -3.57 13.83 -5.13
C SER A 188 -4.17 13.36 -6.45
N GLU A 189 -4.54 14.27 -7.32
CA GLU A 189 -4.98 13.97 -8.70
C GLU A 189 -3.84 14.10 -9.72
N CYS A 190 -2.61 14.40 -9.28
CA CYS A 190 -1.47 14.57 -10.19
C CYS A 190 -1.32 13.36 -11.12
N GLY A 191 -1.25 13.66 -12.42
CA GLY A 191 -1.16 12.65 -13.48
C GLY A 191 -2.46 11.89 -13.79
N ALA A 192 -3.56 12.08 -13.07
CA ALA A 192 -4.82 11.38 -13.36
C ALA A 192 -5.36 11.73 -14.76
N SER A 193 -5.27 12.99 -15.17
CA SER A 193 -5.65 13.44 -16.53
C SER A 193 -4.74 12.85 -17.61
N VAL A 194 -3.43 12.79 -17.37
CA VAL A 194 -2.45 12.16 -18.27
C VAL A 194 -2.72 10.66 -18.41
N TYR A 195 -2.99 9.97 -17.30
CA TYR A 195 -3.41 8.58 -17.33
C TYR A 195 -4.70 8.40 -18.12
N SER A 196 -5.71 9.25 -17.90
CA SER A 196 -7.04 9.10 -18.52
C SER A 196 -6.98 9.04 -20.05
N ALA A 197 -6.08 9.82 -20.66
CA ALA A 197 -5.84 9.90 -22.10
C ALA A 197 -4.73 8.94 -22.60
N SER A 198 -4.19 8.09 -21.72
CA SER A 198 -3.08 7.19 -22.07
C SER A 198 -3.56 5.93 -22.81
N PRO A 199 -2.70 5.33 -23.68
CA PRO A 199 -2.99 4.03 -24.29
C PRO A 199 -3.16 2.90 -23.26
N LEU A 200 -2.63 3.07 -22.04
CA LEU A 200 -2.84 2.11 -20.96
C LEU A 200 -4.28 2.17 -20.46
N ALA A 201 -4.82 3.38 -20.23
CA ALA A 201 -6.19 3.56 -19.80
C ALA A 201 -7.20 3.10 -20.86
N ASP A 202 -6.89 3.26 -22.15
CA ASP A 202 -7.72 2.70 -23.24
C ASP A 202 -7.83 1.17 -23.15
N ARG A 203 -6.76 0.48 -22.75
CA ARG A 203 -6.77 -0.98 -22.56
C ARG A 203 -7.48 -1.39 -21.27
N GLU A 204 -7.31 -0.63 -20.19
CA GLU A 204 -7.91 -0.94 -18.88
C GLU A 204 -9.41 -0.62 -18.83
N LEU A 205 -9.84 0.45 -19.48
CA LEU A 205 -11.18 1.02 -19.38
C LEU A 205 -11.76 1.35 -20.77
N PRO A 206 -11.85 0.37 -21.69
CA PRO A 206 -12.19 0.61 -23.09
C PRO A 206 -13.61 1.14 -23.29
N THR A 207 -14.53 0.79 -22.39
CA THR A 207 -15.95 1.19 -22.45
C THR A 207 -16.24 2.51 -21.74
N LEU A 208 -15.27 3.04 -20.98
CA LEU A 208 -15.45 4.24 -20.18
C LEU A 208 -14.92 5.47 -20.91
N ASP A 209 -15.72 6.53 -20.92
CA ASP A 209 -15.34 7.82 -21.48
C ASP A 209 -14.07 8.37 -20.82
N VAL A 210 -13.20 8.99 -21.62
CA VAL A 210 -11.91 9.53 -21.19
C VAL A 210 -12.07 10.47 -19.99
N SER A 211 -13.11 11.29 -19.96
CA SER A 211 -13.35 12.25 -18.88
C SER A 211 -13.65 11.62 -17.52
N LEU A 212 -14.13 10.37 -17.49
CA LEU A 212 -14.48 9.66 -16.26
C LEU A 212 -13.33 8.81 -15.70
N ARG A 213 -12.32 8.52 -16.52
CA ARG A 213 -11.18 7.67 -16.11
C ARG A 213 -10.30 8.34 -15.05
N GLY A 214 -10.28 9.67 -14.99
CA GLY A 214 -9.62 10.43 -13.91
C GLY A 214 -10.17 10.07 -12.52
N ALA A 215 -11.49 10.04 -12.38
CA ALA A 215 -12.16 9.64 -11.14
C ALA A 215 -11.85 8.19 -10.75
N VAL A 216 -11.71 7.28 -11.72
CA VAL A 216 -11.27 5.90 -11.47
C VAL A 216 -9.83 5.87 -10.92
N SER A 217 -8.94 6.70 -11.45
CA SER A 217 -7.56 6.79 -10.95
C SER A 217 -7.50 7.31 -9.52
N ILE A 218 -8.32 8.32 -9.19
CA ILE A 218 -8.42 8.84 -7.81
C ILE A 218 -8.92 7.76 -6.85
N ALA A 219 -9.97 7.03 -7.24
CA ALA A 219 -10.50 5.90 -6.47
C ALA A 219 -9.42 4.83 -6.20
N ARG A 220 -8.79 4.32 -7.26
CA ARG A 220 -7.77 3.26 -7.17
C ARG A 220 -6.52 3.71 -6.40
N ARG A 221 -6.12 4.97 -6.52
CA ARG A 221 -5.01 5.56 -5.76
C ARG A 221 -5.27 5.57 -4.27
N LEU A 222 -6.52 5.81 -3.86
CA LEU A 222 -6.91 5.71 -2.46
C LEU A 222 -6.89 4.26 -1.95
N GLN A 223 -7.24 3.29 -2.81
CA GLN A 223 -7.20 1.87 -2.43
C GLN A 223 -5.76 1.35 -2.30
N ASP A 224 -4.91 1.64 -3.28
CA ASP A 224 -3.50 1.26 -3.27
C ASP A 224 -2.66 2.29 -4.07
N PRO A 225 -1.99 3.22 -3.37
CA PRO A 225 -1.17 4.25 -4.01
C PRO A 225 -0.07 3.67 -4.91
N LEU A 226 0.61 2.61 -4.47
CA LEU A 226 1.70 1.97 -5.24
C LEU A 226 1.18 1.45 -6.58
N ALA A 227 0.10 0.67 -6.56
CA ALA A 227 -0.42 0.01 -7.75
C ALA A 227 -0.97 0.98 -8.81
N GLU A 228 -1.41 2.17 -8.38
CA GLU A 228 -1.97 3.18 -9.27
C GLU A 228 -0.93 4.21 -9.73
N LEU A 229 -0.04 4.69 -8.85
CA LEU A 229 0.95 5.73 -9.18
C LEU A 229 2.04 5.25 -10.13
N VAL A 230 2.33 3.94 -10.15
CA VAL A 230 3.29 3.34 -11.10
C VAL A 230 2.82 3.43 -12.57
N LYS A 231 1.56 3.81 -12.82
CA LYS A 231 1.01 4.07 -14.15
C LYS A 231 1.35 5.46 -14.67
N ILE A 232 1.74 6.37 -13.78
CA ILE A 232 1.93 7.78 -14.08
C ILE A 232 3.37 8.01 -14.51
N GLU A 233 3.56 8.80 -15.57
CA GLU A 233 4.88 9.20 -16.01
C GLU A 233 5.58 10.09 -14.96
N PRO A 234 6.91 9.97 -14.81
CA PRO A 234 7.69 10.69 -13.78
C PRO A 234 7.41 12.20 -13.69
N GLN A 235 7.26 12.85 -14.85
CA GLN A 235 7.04 14.31 -14.96
C GLN A 235 5.67 14.77 -14.45
N HIS A 236 4.74 13.85 -14.25
CA HIS A 236 3.35 14.13 -13.89
C HIS A 236 2.98 13.64 -12.47
N LEU A 237 3.95 13.07 -11.74
CA LEU A 237 3.74 12.61 -10.36
C LEU A 237 3.54 13.77 -9.36
N GLY A 238 4.10 14.95 -9.66
CA GLY A 238 3.88 16.16 -8.86
C GLY A 238 4.54 16.12 -7.49
N VAL A 239 5.68 15.42 -7.35
CA VAL A 239 6.37 15.20 -6.07
C VAL A 239 7.57 16.14 -5.85
N GLY A 240 7.85 17.02 -6.83
CA GLY A 240 8.89 18.05 -6.71
C GLY A 240 8.52 19.35 -7.43
N MET A 241 8.82 20.49 -6.79
CA MET A 241 8.49 21.82 -7.31
C MET A 241 9.17 22.15 -8.65
N TYR A 242 10.42 21.72 -8.81
CA TYR A 242 11.24 21.96 -10.01
C TYR A 242 11.47 20.68 -10.83
N GLN A 243 10.55 19.72 -10.75
CA GLN A 243 10.72 18.43 -11.46
C GLN A 243 10.82 18.60 -12.99
N HIS A 244 10.26 19.67 -13.55
CA HIS A 244 10.35 20.01 -14.98
C HIS A 244 11.72 20.60 -15.38
N ASP A 245 12.50 21.10 -14.42
CA ASP A 245 13.84 21.64 -14.66
C ASP A 245 14.93 20.55 -14.59
N LEU A 246 14.56 19.34 -14.16
CA LEU A 246 15.45 18.19 -14.12
C LEU A 246 15.65 17.58 -15.51
N PRO A 247 16.85 17.02 -15.82
CA PRO A 247 17.06 16.29 -17.05
C PRO A 247 16.07 15.11 -17.18
N PRO A 248 15.21 15.05 -18.20
CA PRO A 248 14.10 14.09 -18.26
C PRO A 248 14.54 12.62 -18.14
N LYS A 249 15.65 12.26 -18.79
CA LYS A 249 16.20 10.89 -18.73
C LYS A 249 16.65 10.50 -17.33
N ARG A 250 17.34 11.40 -16.63
CA ARG A 250 17.82 11.14 -15.26
C ARG A 250 16.65 11.02 -14.28
N LEU A 251 15.61 11.83 -14.48
CA LEU A 251 14.38 11.73 -13.71
C LEU A 251 13.69 10.39 -13.96
N GLU A 252 13.56 9.98 -15.22
CA GLU A 252 12.93 8.72 -15.59
C GLU A 252 13.68 7.50 -15.03
N GLU A 253 15.00 7.48 -15.14
CA GLU A 253 15.86 6.44 -14.55
C GLU A 253 15.65 6.35 -13.03
N ALA A 254 15.78 7.47 -12.31
CA ALA A 254 15.62 7.51 -10.85
C ALA A 254 14.22 7.07 -10.39
N VAL A 255 13.16 7.47 -11.11
CA VAL A 255 11.79 7.07 -10.78
C VAL A 255 11.54 5.59 -11.04
N ASN A 256 12.03 5.07 -12.16
CA ASN A 256 11.86 3.66 -12.48
C ASN A 256 12.60 2.77 -11.49
N GLU A 257 13.85 3.09 -11.17
CA GLU A 257 14.62 2.38 -10.13
C GLU A 257 13.89 2.37 -8.79
N LEU A 258 13.36 3.52 -8.35
CA LEU A 258 12.63 3.61 -7.10
C LEU A 258 11.31 2.83 -7.11
N MET A 259 10.56 2.87 -8.21
CA MET A 259 9.31 2.11 -8.35
C MET A 259 9.58 0.59 -8.32
N GLU A 260 10.63 0.13 -8.99
CA GLU A 260 11.07 -1.27 -8.95
C GLU A 260 11.50 -1.69 -7.54
N GLU A 261 12.24 -0.84 -6.82
CA GLU A 261 12.59 -1.06 -5.41
C GLU A 261 11.34 -1.20 -4.54
N CYS A 262 10.40 -0.25 -4.62
CA CYS A 262 9.18 -0.26 -3.79
C CYS A 262 8.31 -1.49 -4.06
N ILE A 263 8.15 -1.87 -5.33
CA ILE A 263 7.37 -3.06 -5.72
C ILE A 263 8.04 -4.33 -5.21
N SER A 264 9.36 -4.43 -5.35
CA SER A 264 10.12 -5.60 -4.89
C SER A 264 10.08 -5.71 -3.36
N PHE A 265 10.15 -4.58 -2.66
CA PHE A 265 10.08 -4.54 -1.21
C PHE A 265 8.71 -4.99 -0.68
N VAL A 266 7.61 -4.47 -1.23
CA VAL A 266 6.24 -4.86 -0.82
C VAL A 266 5.89 -6.29 -1.27
N GLY A 267 6.36 -6.68 -2.46
CA GLY A 267 5.94 -7.92 -3.12
C GLY A 267 4.55 -7.80 -3.75
N VAL A 268 4.26 -8.73 -4.66
CA VAL A 268 3.08 -8.66 -5.53
C VAL A 268 2.39 -10.00 -5.59
N ASP A 269 1.08 -10.03 -5.35
CA ASP A 269 0.28 -11.24 -5.56
C ASP A 269 0.08 -11.49 -7.07
N VAL A 270 0.62 -12.61 -7.55
CA VAL A 270 0.64 -12.94 -8.98
C VAL A 270 -0.77 -13.13 -9.56
N ASN A 271 -1.73 -13.53 -8.72
CA ASN A 271 -3.09 -13.83 -9.17
C ASN A 271 -3.98 -12.59 -9.27
N THR A 272 -3.67 -11.53 -8.52
CA THR A 272 -4.48 -10.30 -8.45
C THR A 272 -3.82 -9.11 -9.13
N ALA A 273 -2.49 -9.11 -9.26
CA ALA A 273 -1.75 -7.98 -9.80
C ALA A 273 -2.10 -7.65 -11.25
N GLN A 274 -2.01 -6.36 -11.55
CA GLN A 274 -2.20 -5.80 -12.88
C GLN A 274 -0.92 -5.90 -13.71
N GLN A 275 -1.06 -5.84 -15.05
CA GLN A 275 0.05 -6.05 -15.98
C GLN A 275 1.24 -5.12 -15.73
N HIS A 276 1.00 -3.84 -15.55
CA HIS A 276 2.05 -2.84 -15.35
C HIS A 276 2.77 -2.98 -14.00
N VAL A 277 2.10 -3.49 -12.96
CA VAL A 277 2.75 -3.80 -11.68
C VAL A 277 3.68 -5.00 -11.87
N LEU A 278 3.19 -6.07 -12.50
CA LEU A 278 3.98 -7.26 -12.81
C LEU A 278 5.18 -6.93 -13.71
N ALA A 279 5.03 -6.01 -14.66
CA ALA A 279 6.09 -5.62 -15.58
C ALA A 279 7.28 -4.92 -14.89
N ARG A 280 7.09 -4.41 -13.67
CA ARG A 280 8.12 -3.75 -12.85
C ARG A 280 8.70 -4.65 -11.75
N VAL A 281 8.27 -5.92 -11.67
CA VAL A 281 8.90 -6.88 -10.77
C VAL A 281 10.26 -7.28 -11.35
N ALA A 282 11.29 -7.38 -10.50
CA ALA A 282 12.63 -7.79 -10.91
C ALA A 282 12.62 -9.05 -11.78
N GLY A 283 13.28 -8.99 -12.94
CA GLY A 283 13.35 -10.09 -13.92
C GLY A 283 12.13 -10.23 -14.84
N LEU A 284 11.02 -9.53 -14.56
CA LEU A 284 9.85 -9.48 -15.44
C LEU A 284 9.95 -8.31 -16.43
N SER A 285 9.23 -8.44 -17.54
CA SER A 285 9.08 -7.43 -18.59
C SER A 285 7.60 -7.33 -18.96
N ASP A 286 7.20 -6.31 -19.69
CA ASP A 286 5.81 -6.19 -20.17
C ASP A 286 5.33 -7.44 -20.94
N SER A 287 6.19 -8.05 -21.75
CA SER A 287 5.90 -9.29 -22.45
C SER A 287 5.69 -10.48 -21.52
N LYS A 288 6.51 -10.62 -20.47
CA LYS A 288 6.37 -11.68 -19.46
C LYS A 288 5.14 -11.44 -18.58
N ALA A 289 4.85 -10.20 -18.20
CA ALA A 289 3.65 -9.83 -17.45
C ALA A 289 2.37 -10.19 -18.23
N ARG A 290 2.32 -9.91 -19.54
CA ARG A 290 1.24 -10.38 -20.41
C ARG A 290 1.12 -11.89 -20.45
N ALA A 291 2.26 -12.61 -20.52
CA ALA A 291 2.25 -14.07 -20.50
C ALA A 291 1.70 -14.64 -19.19
N ILE A 292 2.00 -14.02 -18.05
CA ILE A 292 1.44 -14.39 -16.74
C ILE A 292 -0.08 -14.20 -16.72
N ILE A 293 -0.57 -13.05 -17.19
CA ILE A 293 -2.01 -12.78 -17.23
C ILE A 293 -2.72 -13.75 -18.19
N ALA A 294 -2.15 -13.99 -19.37
CA ALA A 294 -2.71 -14.94 -20.32
C ALA A 294 -2.75 -16.38 -19.76
N TYR A 295 -1.70 -16.78 -19.03
CA TYR A 295 -1.65 -18.07 -18.34
C TYR A 295 -2.78 -18.18 -17.31
N ARG A 296 -2.93 -17.21 -16.41
CA ARG A 296 -3.99 -17.30 -15.37
C ARG A 296 -5.41 -17.23 -15.93
N SER A 297 -5.61 -16.59 -17.08
CA SER A 297 -6.90 -16.59 -17.78
C SER A 297 -7.23 -17.93 -18.45
N THR A 298 -6.21 -18.70 -18.88
CA THR A 298 -6.41 -19.94 -19.63
C THR A 298 -6.37 -21.18 -18.74
N ASN A 299 -5.44 -21.20 -17.78
CA ASN A 299 -5.15 -22.33 -16.91
C ASN A 299 -5.79 -22.20 -15.52
N GLY A 300 -6.47 -21.08 -15.26
CA GLY A 300 -6.94 -20.72 -13.93
C GLY A 300 -5.81 -20.16 -13.06
N ARG A 301 -6.07 -20.00 -11.77
CA ARG A 301 -5.13 -19.38 -10.83
C ARG A 301 -3.82 -20.16 -10.72
N ILE A 302 -2.73 -19.43 -10.55
CA ILE A 302 -1.42 -19.97 -10.23
C ILE A 302 -1.47 -20.47 -8.79
N ARG A 303 -1.17 -21.76 -8.58
CA ARG A 303 -1.33 -22.44 -7.27
C ARG A 303 -0.07 -22.44 -6.43
N CYS A 304 1.09 -22.43 -7.08
CA CYS A 304 2.38 -22.32 -6.42
C CYS A 304 3.36 -21.59 -7.33
N ARG A 305 4.44 -21.04 -6.76
CA ARG A 305 5.45 -20.29 -7.56
C ARG A 305 6.02 -21.13 -8.68
N GLN A 306 6.24 -22.42 -8.44
CA GLN A 306 6.86 -23.33 -9.41
C GLN A 306 6.05 -23.46 -10.72
N GLU A 307 4.74 -23.16 -10.73
CA GLU A 307 3.94 -23.09 -11.95
C GLU A 307 4.37 -21.96 -12.89
N LEU A 308 5.07 -20.93 -12.40
CA LEU A 308 5.62 -19.85 -13.23
C LEU A 308 6.58 -20.36 -14.31
N LEU A 309 7.27 -21.48 -14.06
CA LEU A 309 8.17 -22.10 -15.05
C LEU A 309 7.43 -22.72 -16.24
N LYS A 310 6.11 -22.92 -16.15
CA LYS A 310 5.27 -23.37 -17.27
C LYS A 310 4.94 -22.23 -18.23
N ILE A 311 5.19 -20.98 -17.83
CA ILE A 311 4.81 -19.78 -18.59
C ILE A 311 5.89 -19.48 -19.63
N LYS A 312 5.47 -19.30 -20.88
CA LYS A 312 6.38 -18.97 -21.99
C LYS A 312 7.17 -17.70 -21.67
N GLY A 313 8.50 -17.79 -21.74
CA GLY A 313 9.41 -16.68 -21.47
C GLY A 313 9.91 -16.59 -20.02
N ILE A 314 9.41 -17.44 -19.11
CA ILE A 314 9.90 -17.56 -17.73
C ILE A 314 10.73 -18.84 -17.60
N GLY A 315 12.04 -18.71 -17.79
CA GLY A 315 13.01 -19.78 -17.52
C GLY A 315 13.58 -19.71 -16.10
N ARG A 316 14.46 -20.65 -15.75
CA ARG A 316 15.07 -20.75 -14.40
C ARG A 316 15.72 -19.45 -13.91
N SER A 317 16.45 -18.74 -14.77
CA SER A 317 17.09 -17.48 -14.41
C SER A 317 16.07 -16.37 -14.10
N THR A 318 15.03 -16.24 -14.93
CA THR A 318 13.95 -15.28 -14.67
C THR A 318 13.18 -15.64 -13.41
N PHE A 319 12.90 -16.93 -13.21
CA PHE A 319 12.24 -17.43 -12.01
C PHE A 319 13.03 -17.10 -10.74
N SER A 320 14.33 -17.37 -10.71
CA SER A 320 15.22 -17.03 -9.58
C SER A 320 15.29 -15.52 -9.31
N GLN A 321 15.11 -14.67 -10.33
CA GLN A 321 15.06 -13.22 -10.14
C GLN A 321 13.72 -12.72 -9.57
N CYS A 322 12.59 -13.33 -9.95
CA CYS A 322 11.27 -12.79 -9.62
C CYS A 322 10.55 -13.53 -8.48
N ALA A 323 10.86 -14.81 -8.24
CA ALA A 323 10.04 -15.66 -7.38
C ALA A 323 9.95 -15.16 -5.92
N GLY A 324 11.02 -14.57 -5.39
CA GLY A 324 11.05 -13.98 -4.05
C GLY A 324 10.15 -12.75 -3.89
N PHE A 325 9.70 -12.13 -4.98
CA PHE A 325 8.84 -10.94 -4.97
C PHE A 325 7.38 -11.27 -5.32
N LEU A 326 7.11 -12.47 -5.84
CA LEU A 326 5.77 -12.90 -6.23
C LEU A 326 5.14 -13.73 -5.11
N ARG A 327 3.96 -13.31 -4.65
CA ARG A 327 3.16 -14.04 -3.65
C ARG A 327 2.08 -14.86 -4.33
N VAL A 328 1.78 -16.03 -3.77
CA VAL A 328 0.64 -16.86 -4.20
C VAL A 328 -0.28 -17.06 -3.01
N ARG A 329 -1.36 -16.27 -2.96
CA ARG A 329 -2.36 -16.38 -1.89
C ARG A 329 -3.42 -17.43 -2.25
N PRO A 330 -3.75 -18.38 -1.35
CA PRO A 330 -4.92 -19.21 -1.52
C PRO A 330 -6.17 -18.34 -1.28
N ASN A 331 -7.16 -18.42 -2.16
CA ASN A 331 -8.46 -17.83 -1.84
C ASN A 331 -9.19 -18.78 -0.90
N TYR A 332 -9.44 -18.32 0.33
CA TYR A 332 -10.66 -18.73 1.03
C TYR A 332 -11.85 -18.17 0.24
N SER A 333 -12.88 -18.98 0.05
CA SER A 333 -14.12 -18.59 -0.63
C SER A 333 -14.69 -17.29 -0.06
N ASN A 334 -15.40 -16.50 -0.88
CA ASN A 334 -16.16 -15.29 -0.49
C ASN A 334 -17.37 -15.59 0.43
N VAL A 335 -17.27 -16.54 1.35
CA VAL A 335 -18.29 -16.86 2.35
C VAL A 335 -17.96 -16.05 3.60
N PRO A 336 -18.94 -15.34 4.21
CA PRO A 336 -18.70 -14.61 5.46
C PRO A 336 -18.16 -15.57 6.52
N MET A 337 -17.00 -15.25 7.11
CA MET A 337 -16.51 -15.97 8.28
C MET A 337 -17.51 -15.75 9.42
N ASP A 338 -18.29 -16.78 9.72
CA ASP A 338 -18.94 -16.94 11.01
C ASP A 338 -17.82 -17.13 12.05
N SER A 339 -17.77 -16.26 13.06
CA SER A 339 -16.78 -16.24 14.14
C SER A 339 -16.83 -17.46 15.08
N SER A 340 -17.46 -18.56 14.66
CA SER A 340 -17.62 -19.79 15.43
C SER A 340 -17.10 -21.05 14.75
N LYS A 341 -16.48 -20.96 13.56
CA LYS A 341 -15.92 -22.14 12.87
C LYS A 341 -14.47 -21.92 12.48
N ASP A 342 -13.59 -22.41 13.34
CA ASP A 342 -12.17 -22.61 13.06
C ASP A 342 -11.96 -23.55 11.86
N VAL A 343 -10.88 -23.26 11.14
CA VAL A 343 -10.22 -23.99 10.05
C VAL A 343 -10.59 -25.49 9.92
N GLU A 344 -11.62 -25.80 9.14
CA GLU A 344 -11.69 -27.11 8.49
C GLU A 344 -10.81 -27.07 7.24
N PHE A 345 -9.61 -27.63 7.40
CA PHE A 345 -8.71 -27.99 6.33
C PHE A 345 -9.45 -28.90 5.33
N ILE A 346 -9.66 -28.45 4.10
CA ILE A 346 -10.12 -29.33 3.02
C ILE A 346 -8.94 -30.27 2.70
N SER A 347 -8.96 -31.45 3.34
CA SER A 347 -8.17 -32.59 2.93
C SER A 347 -8.66 -33.03 1.55
N LEU A 348 -7.93 -32.66 0.51
CA LEU A 348 -8.00 -33.35 -0.79
C LEU A 348 -7.11 -34.60 -0.69
N CYS A 349 -7.56 -35.57 0.09
CA CYS A 349 -7.20 -36.96 -0.13
C CYS A 349 -8.29 -37.57 -1.01
N SER A 350 -7.84 -38.17 -2.11
CA SER A 350 -8.62 -38.98 -3.03
C SER A 350 -9.50 -39.98 -2.29
N ASP A 351 -10.81 -39.89 -2.51
CA ASP A 351 -11.76 -40.93 -2.15
C ASP A 351 -11.50 -42.15 -3.04
N ASP A 352 -10.95 -43.21 -2.43
CA ASP A 352 -11.20 -44.60 -2.84
C ASP A 352 -11.21 -45.46 -1.55
N ASP A 353 -12.44 -45.70 -1.08
CA ASP A 353 -12.94 -46.83 -0.30
C ASP A 353 -12.14 -47.37 0.91
N VAL A 354 -12.49 -46.88 2.11
CA VAL A 354 -12.56 -47.75 3.31
C VAL A 354 -13.78 -47.36 4.16
N GLU A 355 -14.87 -48.11 4.03
CA GLU A 355 -15.96 -48.11 5.03
C GLU A 355 -15.41 -48.59 6.37
N MET A 356 -15.54 -47.76 7.42
CA MET A 356 -15.23 -48.15 8.80
C MET A 356 -16.54 -48.40 9.55
N GLU A 357 -16.94 -49.67 9.67
CA GLU A 357 -18.05 -50.08 10.53
C GLU A 357 -17.73 -49.85 12.01
N VAL A 358 -18.69 -49.26 12.72
CA VAL A 358 -18.70 -49.08 14.17
C VAL A 358 -18.94 -50.43 14.85
N VAL A 359 -17.89 -51.04 15.42
CA VAL A 359 -18.05 -52.27 16.20
C VAL A 359 -18.39 -51.95 17.66
N SER A 360 -19.69 -51.92 17.97
CA SER A 360 -20.22 -52.20 19.30
C SER A 360 -20.53 -53.70 19.39
N GLY A 361 -19.93 -54.39 20.36
CA GLY A 361 -19.91 -55.84 20.43
C GLY A 361 -21.26 -56.51 20.69
N LYS A 362 -21.50 -57.64 20.03
CA LYS A 362 -21.85 -58.96 20.62
C LYS A 362 -22.27 -59.95 19.52
N ARG A 363 -21.75 -61.19 19.67
CA ARG A 363 -22.20 -62.49 19.12
C ARG A 363 -21.77 -62.92 17.70
N ARG A 364 -20.96 -63.99 17.73
CA ARG A 364 -20.77 -65.09 16.76
C ARG A 364 -21.81 -65.19 15.63
N LEU A 365 -21.34 -65.38 14.39
CA LEU A 365 -21.53 -66.62 13.62
C LEU A 365 -20.50 -66.70 12.47
N ARG A 366 -19.95 -67.90 12.23
CA ARG A 366 -19.13 -68.25 11.07
C ARG A 366 -20.01 -68.32 9.82
N LEU A 367 -19.46 -67.98 8.66
CA LEU A 367 -19.62 -68.81 7.45
C LEU A 367 -18.42 -68.68 6.52
N VAL A 368 -17.99 -69.83 6.00
CA VAL A 368 -16.82 -70.04 5.13
C VAL A 368 -17.33 -70.36 3.71
N SER A 369 -16.72 -69.77 2.70
CA SER A 369 -16.46 -70.32 1.35
C SER A 369 -15.72 -69.24 0.55
N GLY A 370 -14.49 -69.34 0.05
CA GLY A 370 -13.75 -70.49 -0.47
C GLY A 370 -13.83 -70.50 -1.99
N ILE A 371 -12.81 -69.97 -2.70
CA ILE A 371 -12.18 -70.49 -3.93
C ILE A 371 -10.87 -69.69 -4.21
N PRO A 372 -9.77 -70.32 -4.69
CA PRO A 372 -8.41 -69.75 -4.63
C PRO A 372 -7.75 -69.43 -6.00
N ALA A 373 -6.55 -68.81 -5.90
CA ALA A 373 -5.46 -68.62 -6.90
C ALA A 373 -5.55 -67.35 -7.79
N ARG A 374 -4.47 -66.63 -8.12
CA ARG A 374 -3.06 -67.04 -8.36
C ARG A 374 -2.11 -65.81 -8.28
N PRO A 375 -0.82 -65.94 -7.91
CA PRO A 375 0.05 -64.78 -7.67
C PRO A 375 0.68 -64.26 -8.98
N VAL A 376 0.57 -62.96 -9.23
CA VAL A 376 1.28 -62.28 -10.34
C VAL A 376 2.50 -61.53 -9.78
N LYS A 377 3.65 -61.82 -10.40
CA LYS A 377 5.00 -61.38 -10.05
C LYS A 377 5.12 -59.85 -9.91
N ARG A 378 5.72 -59.41 -8.81
CA ARG A 378 6.25 -58.04 -8.64
C ARG A 378 7.27 -57.73 -9.74
N LYS A 379 6.91 -56.81 -10.65
CA LYS A 379 7.88 -56.08 -11.46
C LYS A 379 8.35 -54.89 -10.61
N ARG A 380 9.64 -54.82 -10.28
CA ARG A 380 10.28 -53.60 -9.75
C ARG A 380 10.17 -52.52 -10.84
N GLY A 381 9.13 -51.71 -10.77
CA GLY A 381 9.01 -50.47 -11.53
C GLY A 381 9.75 -49.37 -10.77
N LYS A 382 10.58 -48.61 -11.49
CA LYS A 382 11.10 -47.32 -11.05
C LYS A 382 9.94 -46.47 -10.51
N GLU A 383 10.11 -45.87 -9.34
CA GLU A 383 9.22 -44.81 -8.84
C GLU A 383 9.12 -43.74 -9.93
N ALA A 384 7.93 -43.61 -10.49
CA ALA A 384 7.58 -42.49 -11.33
C ALA A 384 7.35 -41.30 -10.40
N ASP A 385 8.14 -40.26 -10.58
CA ASP A 385 7.96 -38.93 -9.99
C ASP A 385 6.59 -38.39 -10.43
N SER A 386 5.56 -38.63 -9.62
CA SER A 386 4.24 -38.03 -9.79
C SER A 386 4.34 -36.57 -9.35
N GLY A 387 4.86 -35.74 -10.25
CA GLY A 387 5.03 -34.30 -10.10
C GLY A 387 3.73 -33.51 -10.02
N GLU A 388 2.92 -33.76 -8.99
CA GLU A 388 1.88 -32.83 -8.60
C GLU A 388 2.52 -31.63 -7.90
N LEU A 389 2.52 -30.51 -8.62
CA LEU A 389 2.89 -29.20 -8.08
C LEU A 389 1.85 -28.82 -7.02
N SER A 390 2.13 -29.16 -5.77
CA SER A 390 1.28 -28.88 -4.62
C SER A 390 1.53 -27.46 -4.08
N PHE A 391 0.54 -26.94 -3.36
CA PHE A 391 0.62 -25.64 -2.69
C PHE A 391 1.71 -25.66 -1.61
N ASN A 392 2.56 -24.64 -1.59
CA ASN A 392 3.53 -24.43 -0.52
C ASN A 392 3.17 -23.17 0.29
N PRO A 393 2.87 -23.28 1.59
CA PRO A 393 2.59 -22.13 2.46
C PRO A 393 3.64 -21.01 2.41
N LEU A 394 4.92 -21.35 2.16
CA LEU A 394 6.01 -20.37 2.02
C LEU A 394 5.86 -19.47 0.78
N ASP A 395 5.07 -19.86 -0.23
CA ASP A 395 4.79 -19.03 -1.41
C ASP A 395 4.05 -17.71 -1.06
N GLN A 396 3.46 -17.65 0.13
CA GLN A 396 2.83 -16.45 0.70
C GLN A 396 3.81 -15.50 1.42
N THR A 397 5.06 -15.93 1.64
CA THR A 397 6.07 -15.18 2.42
C THR A 397 7.16 -14.59 1.52
N ALA A 398 8.02 -13.74 2.06
CA ALA A 398 9.21 -13.21 1.36
C ALA A 398 10.34 -14.23 1.13
N ILE A 399 10.21 -15.44 1.68
CA ILE A 399 11.23 -16.47 1.59
C ILE A 399 11.34 -16.93 0.13
N HIS A 400 12.54 -16.94 -0.43
CA HIS A 400 12.80 -17.35 -1.80
C HIS A 400 12.72 -18.89 -1.95
N PRO A 401 12.20 -19.45 -3.07
CA PRO A 401 12.16 -20.90 -3.29
C PRO A 401 13.50 -21.63 -3.13
N ASP A 402 14.59 -20.99 -3.54
CA ASP A 402 15.95 -21.57 -3.40
C ASP A 402 16.34 -21.80 -1.93
N SER A 403 15.69 -21.14 -0.96
CA SER A 403 15.94 -21.30 0.48
C SER A 403 14.81 -22.02 1.24
N TYR A 404 13.91 -22.73 0.55
CA TYR A 404 12.81 -23.48 1.19
C TYR A 404 13.30 -24.61 2.10
N ASP A 405 14.37 -25.32 1.73
CA ASP A 405 14.94 -26.37 2.58
C ASP A 405 15.50 -25.81 3.89
N LEU A 406 16.10 -24.62 3.81
CA LEU A 406 16.62 -23.88 4.96
C LEU A 406 15.47 -23.43 5.87
N ALA A 407 14.43 -22.82 5.31
CA ALA A 407 13.24 -22.41 6.05
C ALA A 407 12.55 -23.59 6.73
N THR A 408 12.38 -24.70 6.02
CA THR A 408 11.80 -25.93 6.56
C THR A 408 12.61 -26.48 7.74
N SER A 409 13.94 -26.42 7.66
CA SER A 409 14.83 -26.86 8.73
C SER A 409 14.69 -25.98 9.99
N LEU A 410 14.57 -24.67 9.80
CA LEU A 410 14.33 -23.72 10.90
C LEU A 410 12.96 -23.93 11.55
N ILE A 411 11.91 -24.14 10.75
CA ILE A 411 10.55 -24.42 11.24
C ILE A 411 10.54 -25.71 12.09
N ARG A 412 11.22 -26.77 11.64
CA ARG A 412 11.36 -28.02 12.41
C ARG A 412 12.12 -27.82 13.72
N TYR A 413 13.14 -26.96 13.74
CA TYR A 413 13.86 -26.61 14.97
C TYR A 413 12.93 -25.94 15.99
N LEU A 414 12.01 -25.09 15.52
CA LEU A 414 10.97 -24.48 16.34
C LEU A 414 9.87 -25.47 16.77
N ARG A 415 9.95 -26.75 16.35
CA ARG A 415 8.98 -27.83 16.63
C ARG A 415 7.63 -27.68 15.93
N TYR A 416 7.64 -27.12 14.73
CA TYR A 416 6.46 -26.97 13.86
C TYR A 416 6.68 -27.63 12.49
N GLU A 417 5.61 -27.70 11.70
CA GLU A 417 5.61 -28.18 10.32
C GLU A 417 5.38 -27.05 9.31
N ILE A 418 5.61 -27.32 8.01
CA ILE A 418 5.41 -26.33 6.94
C ILE A 418 3.94 -25.86 6.88
N SER A 419 2.99 -26.74 7.21
CA SER A 419 1.56 -26.43 7.31
C SER A 419 1.23 -25.37 8.38
N ASP A 420 2.11 -25.18 9.38
CA ASP A 420 1.92 -24.20 10.45
C ASP A 420 2.35 -22.79 10.06
N VAL A 421 2.93 -22.58 8.86
CA VAL A 421 3.37 -21.27 8.38
C VAL A 421 2.20 -20.28 8.42
N GLY A 422 2.40 -19.17 9.13
CA GLY A 422 1.41 -18.12 9.35
C GLY A 422 0.55 -18.29 10.61
N CYS A 423 0.54 -19.46 11.24
CA CYS A 423 -0.24 -19.69 12.45
C CYS A 423 0.31 -18.88 13.64
N PRO A 424 -0.53 -18.38 14.56
CA PRO A 424 -0.07 -17.59 15.70
C PRO A 424 0.97 -18.31 16.57
N ALA A 425 0.86 -19.64 16.70
CA ALA A 425 1.78 -20.43 17.52
C ALA A 425 3.22 -20.42 16.96
N LEU A 426 3.38 -20.72 15.67
CA LEU A 426 4.69 -20.65 15.00
C LEU A 426 5.24 -19.23 15.00
N ARG A 427 4.41 -18.22 14.69
CA ARG A 427 4.85 -16.81 14.72
C ARG A 427 5.36 -16.40 16.10
N ASN A 428 4.65 -16.74 17.16
CA ASN A 428 5.07 -16.44 18.53
C ASN A 428 6.38 -17.15 18.88
N ALA A 429 6.56 -18.41 18.49
CA ALA A 429 7.81 -19.14 18.69
C ALA A 429 8.98 -18.52 17.91
N ALA A 430 8.74 -18.13 16.65
CA ALA A 430 9.72 -17.40 15.83
C ALA A 430 10.09 -16.06 16.48
N GLN A 431 9.10 -15.31 17.00
CA GLN A 431 9.32 -14.03 17.68
C GLN A 431 10.15 -14.17 18.96
N VAL A 432 9.92 -15.25 19.73
CA VAL A 432 10.75 -15.56 20.91
C VAL A 432 12.20 -15.79 20.52
N LEU A 433 12.45 -16.55 19.44
CA LEU A 433 13.81 -16.73 18.92
C LEU A 433 14.40 -15.43 18.36
N TYR A 434 13.60 -14.62 17.67
CA TYR A 434 14.02 -13.33 17.11
C TYR A 434 14.49 -12.35 18.19
N ASN A 435 13.80 -12.34 19.34
CA ASN A 435 14.12 -11.49 20.47
C ASN A 435 15.20 -12.08 21.40
N SER A 436 15.66 -13.31 21.16
CA SER A 436 16.63 -13.99 22.02
C SER A 436 18.04 -13.40 21.85
N PRO A 437 18.80 -13.17 22.94
CA PRO A 437 20.19 -12.73 22.83
C PRO A 437 21.09 -13.75 22.14
N ASN A 438 20.70 -15.04 22.14
CA ASN A 438 21.44 -16.13 21.51
C ASN A 438 20.93 -16.45 20.08
N ARG A 439 20.10 -15.58 19.50
CA ARG A 439 19.52 -15.77 18.15
C ARG A 439 20.59 -16.14 17.14
N ASP A 440 21.64 -15.32 17.01
CA ASP A 440 22.63 -15.48 15.95
C ASP A 440 23.45 -16.75 16.09
N CYS A 441 23.78 -17.17 17.32
CA CYS A 441 24.41 -18.45 17.59
C CYS A 441 23.51 -19.63 17.16
N THR A 442 22.22 -19.51 17.43
CA THR A 442 21.22 -20.51 17.04
C THR A 442 21.04 -20.55 15.52
N LEU A 443 21.03 -19.39 14.85
CA LEU A 443 20.86 -19.31 13.41
C LEU A 443 22.10 -19.77 12.63
N ALA A 444 23.30 -19.57 13.18
CA ALA A 444 24.56 -19.98 12.56
C ALA A 444 24.62 -21.47 12.22
N GLN A 445 23.92 -22.32 12.98
CA GLN A 445 23.88 -23.77 12.73
C GLN A 445 23.18 -24.16 11.41
N PHE A 446 22.38 -23.25 10.84
CA PHE A 446 21.65 -23.49 9.58
C PHE A 446 22.38 -22.92 8.36
N GLN A 447 23.50 -22.22 8.54
CA GLN A 447 24.27 -21.70 7.42
C GLN A 447 24.73 -22.83 6.50
N THR A 448 24.72 -22.55 5.20
CA THR A 448 25.22 -23.47 4.18
C THR A 448 26.30 -22.78 3.35
N SER A 449 26.95 -23.52 2.44
CA SER A 449 27.87 -22.90 1.49
C SER A 449 27.18 -21.91 0.56
N ALA A 450 25.87 -22.04 0.34
CA ALA A 450 25.06 -21.17 -0.51
C ALA A 450 24.41 -20.00 0.25
N PHE A 451 24.04 -20.21 1.52
CA PHE A 451 23.25 -19.25 2.30
C PHE A 451 23.95 -18.88 3.61
N GLY A 452 24.16 -17.57 3.79
CA GLY A 452 24.78 -17.00 4.99
C GLY A 452 23.81 -16.79 6.15
N ILE A 453 24.31 -16.20 7.24
CA ILE A 453 23.51 -15.90 8.43
C ILE A 453 22.42 -14.87 8.15
N GLU A 454 22.68 -13.87 7.30
CA GLU A 454 21.70 -12.85 6.93
C GLU A 454 20.44 -13.48 6.31
N THR A 455 20.61 -14.41 5.37
CA THR A 455 19.48 -15.15 4.78
C THR A 455 18.68 -15.91 5.84
N THR A 456 19.35 -16.46 6.84
CA THR A 456 18.68 -17.18 7.93
C THR A 456 17.93 -16.21 8.86
N ARG A 457 18.47 -15.00 9.08
CA ARG A 457 17.78 -13.92 9.81
C ARG A 457 16.55 -13.44 9.04
N ASP A 458 16.66 -13.23 7.74
CA ASP A 458 15.54 -12.80 6.88
C ASP A 458 14.41 -13.84 6.88
N ILE A 459 14.76 -15.13 6.85
CA ILE A 459 13.79 -16.23 6.97
C ILE A 459 13.10 -16.18 8.34
N LEU A 460 13.86 -16.03 9.43
CA LEU A 460 13.27 -15.95 10.77
C LEU A 460 12.32 -14.74 10.88
N GLU A 461 12.74 -13.59 10.36
CA GLU A 461 11.94 -12.36 10.34
C GLU A 461 10.65 -12.56 9.53
N ALA A 462 10.74 -13.18 8.35
CA ALA A 462 9.56 -13.52 7.55
C ALA A 462 8.59 -14.46 8.28
N LEU A 463 9.08 -15.40 9.10
CA LEU A 463 8.26 -16.29 9.92
C LEU A 463 7.62 -15.60 11.13
N CYS A 464 8.13 -14.45 11.57
CA CYS A 464 7.50 -13.65 12.63
C CYS A 464 6.24 -12.92 12.11
N ARG A 465 6.17 -12.68 10.80
CA ARG A 465 5.12 -11.87 10.16
C ARG A 465 3.86 -12.71 9.85
N PRO A 466 2.66 -12.12 9.87
CA PRO A 466 1.45 -12.75 9.32
C PRO A 466 1.54 -12.89 7.79
N LEU A 467 0.76 -13.80 7.20
CA LEU A 467 0.82 -14.11 5.75
C LEU A 467 0.33 -12.97 4.85
N ASP A 468 -0.50 -12.09 5.38
CA ASP A 468 -1.06 -10.94 4.69
C ASP A 468 -0.35 -9.62 5.03
N PHE A 469 0.79 -9.72 5.73
CA PHE A 469 1.64 -8.59 6.11
C PHE A 469 2.00 -7.76 4.87
N ASP A 470 1.84 -6.46 5.01
CA ASP A 470 2.22 -5.47 4.01
C ASP A 470 3.30 -4.60 4.64
N GLU A 471 4.45 -4.46 3.99
CA GLU A 471 5.55 -3.63 4.50
C GLU A 471 5.16 -2.14 4.67
N ARG A 472 4.00 -1.75 4.12
CA ARG A 472 3.44 -0.39 4.23
C ARG A 472 2.52 -0.21 5.42
N GLN A 473 2.15 -1.26 6.16
CA GLN A 473 1.10 -1.17 7.19
C GLN A 473 1.44 -0.19 8.33
N ASP A 474 2.72 -0.05 8.66
CA ASP A 474 3.24 0.86 9.69
C ASP A 474 3.59 2.24 9.11
N GLN A 475 3.23 2.48 7.84
CA GLN A 475 3.46 3.74 7.14
C GLN A 475 2.19 4.59 7.07
N PHE A 476 2.36 5.81 6.58
CA PHE A 476 1.32 6.85 6.56
C PHE A 476 0.02 6.37 5.90
N GLY A 477 -1.08 6.41 6.67
CA GLY A 477 -2.45 6.25 6.16
C GLY A 477 -3.11 7.58 5.78
N PRO A 478 -4.19 7.56 4.98
CA PRO A 478 -4.94 8.77 4.63
C PRO A 478 -5.61 9.38 5.86
N LEU A 479 -5.66 10.72 5.91
CA LEU A 479 -6.37 11.46 6.94
C LEU A 479 -7.83 11.64 6.52
N PHE A 480 -8.70 10.82 7.09
CA PHE A 480 -10.14 10.96 6.86
C PHE A 480 -10.70 12.20 7.56
N ARG A 481 -11.57 12.91 6.85
CA ARG A 481 -12.33 14.06 7.33
C ARG A 481 -13.78 13.63 7.53
N SER A 482 -14.33 13.98 8.68
CA SER A 482 -15.75 13.80 9.03
C SER A 482 -16.52 15.13 9.04
N SER A 483 -15.82 16.28 9.08
CA SER A 483 -16.40 17.63 9.09
C SER A 483 -15.47 18.66 8.45
N ILE A 484 -16.04 19.69 7.79
CA ILE A 484 -15.29 20.87 7.32
C ILE A 484 -14.76 21.59 8.55
N THR A 485 -13.44 21.81 8.62
CA THR A 485 -12.88 22.80 9.55
C THR A 485 -12.89 24.14 8.83
N SER A 486 -13.72 25.09 9.28
CA SER A 486 -13.67 26.45 8.72
C SER A 486 -12.55 27.24 9.37
N MET A 487 -11.98 28.21 8.64
CA MET A 487 -11.10 29.22 9.26
C MET A 487 -11.77 29.98 10.41
N MET A 488 -13.11 30.08 10.39
CA MET A 488 -13.88 30.69 11.47
C MET A 488 -13.86 29.86 12.77
N ASP A 489 -13.59 28.56 12.66
CA ASP A 489 -13.56 27.64 13.80
C ASP A 489 -12.18 27.64 14.49
N LEU A 490 -11.17 28.22 13.84
CA LEU A 490 -9.81 28.28 14.36
C LEU A 490 -9.62 29.44 15.33
N ARG A 491 -8.83 29.18 16.37
CA ARG A 491 -8.38 30.20 17.33
C ARG A 491 -6.89 30.01 17.62
N PRO A 492 -6.12 31.10 17.84
CA PRO A 492 -4.76 30.96 18.34
C PRO A 492 -4.73 30.10 19.62
N GLY A 493 -3.81 29.14 19.69
CA GLY A 493 -3.72 28.15 20.77
C GLY A 493 -4.48 26.84 20.51
N LEU A 494 -5.31 26.75 19.47
CA LEU A 494 -5.99 25.50 19.12
C LEU A 494 -4.98 24.46 18.61
N GLN A 495 -5.04 23.24 19.16
CA GLN A 495 -4.29 22.12 18.62
C GLN A 495 -5.00 21.53 17.41
N VAL A 496 -4.28 21.41 16.32
CA VAL A 496 -4.73 20.86 15.05
C VAL A 496 -3.82 19.71 14.65
N THR A 497 -4.38 18.74 13.95
CA THR A 497 -3.61 17.68 13.29
C THR A 497 -3.62 17.94 11.80
N GLY A 498 -2.50 17.70 11.14
CA GLY A 498 -2.40 17.88 9.70
C GLY A 498 -1.37 16.99 9.06
N ARG A 499 -1.32 17.04 7.73
CA ARG A 499 -0.34 16.33 6.91
C ARG A 499 0.56 17.34 6.21
N VAL A 500 1.87 17.13 6.26
CA VAL A 500 2.82 17.97 5.54
C VAL A 500 2.64 17.75 4.03
N GLU A 501 2.23 18.79 3.31
CA GLU A 501 2.03 18.78 1.85
C GLU A 501 3.28 19.21 1.09
N ASN A 502 4.13 20.01 1.70
CA ASN A 502 5.36 20.48 1.06
C ASN A 502 6.37 20.92 2.12
N VAL A 503 7.65 20.67 1.88
CA VAL A 503 8.76 21.13 2.71
C VAL A 503 9.67 22.01 1.87
N THR A 504 9.86 23.24 2.30
CA THR A 504 10.71 24.25 1.63
C THR A 504 11.87 24.61 2.52
N THR A 505 12.89 25.28 1.97
CA THR A 505 14.07 25.74 2.74
C THR A 505 13.74 26.72 3.86
N PHE A 506 12.53 27.28 3.90
CA PHE A 506 12.10 28.29 4.87
C PHE A 506 10.96 27.81 5.79
N GLY A 507 10.39 26.62 5.54
CA GLY A 507 9.30 26.08 6.35
C GLY A 507 8.63 24.89 5.71
N ALA A 508 7.44 24.54 6.18
CA ALA A 508 6.59 23.51 5.61
C ALA A 508 5.16 24.02 5.46
N PHE A 509 4.45 23.48 4.48
CA PHE A 509 3.01 23.68 4.30
C PHE A 509 2.30 22.43 4.78
N VAL A 510 1.30 22.63 5.65
CA VAL A 510 0.58 21.56 6.34
C VAL A 510 -0.89 21.68 6.02
N ASP A 511 -1.47 20.64 5.46
CA ASP A 511 -2.91 20.51 5.33
C ASP A 511 -3.50 20.11 6.70
N ILE A 512 -4.22 21.05 7.31
CA ILE A 512 -4.92 20.87 8.59
C ILE A 512 -6.44 20.76 8.43
N GLY A 513 -6.93 20.49 7.21
CA GLY A 513 -8.38 20.40 6.97
C GLY A 513 -9.06 21.72 6.61
N LEU A 514 -8.28 22.74 6.24
CA LEU A 514 -8.77 24.05 5.79
C LEU A 514 -8.72 24.17 4.26
N GLU A 515 -9.30 25.26 3.73
CA GLU A 515 -9.15 25.65 2.33
C GLU A 515 -7.69 25.96 1.93
N GLU A 516 -6.90 26.55 2.84
CA GLU A 516 -5.51 26.96 2.60
C GLU A 516 -4.56 26.18 3.52
N SER A 517 -3.43 25.72 2.97
CA SER A 517 -2.40 25.04 3.74
C SER A 517 -1.83 25.98 4.79
N ALA A 518 -1.73 25.49 6.03
CA ALA A 518 -1.15 26.25 7.12
C ALA A 518 0.38 26.25 7.00
N PHE A 519 0.99 27.40 7.23
CA PHE A 519 2.43 27.56 7.13
C PHE A 519 3.12 27.29 8.48
N LEU A 520 4.12 26.43 8.45
CA LEU A 520 4.98 26.13 9.57
C LEU A 520 6.39 26.68 9.31
N PRO A 521 6.85 27.71 10.02
CA PRO A 521 8.20 28.25 9.84
C PRO A 521 9.27 27.25 10.29
N LEU A 522 10.45 27.30 9.67
CA LEU A 522 11.57 26.41 10.01
C LEU A 522 11.95 26.44 11.49
N SER A 523 11.81 27.60 12.14
CA SER A 523 12.09 27.77 13.58
C SER A 523 11.20 26.91 14.49
N ALA A 524 10.04 26.47 14.00
CA ALA A 524 9.08 25.65 14.72
C ALA A 524 9.20 24.14 14.41
N PHE A 525 10.17 23.72 13.60
CA PHE A 525 10.40 22.30 13.30
C PHE A 525 10.84 21.55 14.58
N PRO A 526 10.45 20.29 14.75
CA PRO A 526 10.92 19.46 15.86
C PRO A 526 12.45 19.45 15.90
N ARG A 527 13.08 19.75 17.04
CA ARG A 527 14.53 19.62 17.18
C ARG A 527 14.85 18.18 17.57
N THR A 528 15.61 17.45 16.76
CA THR A 528 16.13 16.14 17.15
C THR A 528 17.23 16.33 18.21
N ASN A 529 16.95 15.89 19.44
CA ASN A 529 18.02 15.62 20.40
C ASN A 529 18.80 14.40 19.87
N ARG A 530 20.10 14.54 19.64
CA ARG A 530 21.02 13.47 19.18
C ARG A 530 21.17 12.34 20.24
N ALA A 531 20.11 11.61 20.55
CA ALA A 531 20.17 10.54 21.56
C ALA A 531 19.37 9.26 21.25
N SER A 532 18.52 9.21 20.22
CA SER A 532 17.83 7.97 19.83
C SER A 532 18.49 7.34 18.59
N ALA A 533 19.38 6.38 18.85
CA ALA A 533 19.97 5.50 17.86
C ALA A 533 18.92 4.47 17.38
N SER A 534 18.40 4.68 16.17
CA SER A 534 17.78 3.63 15.34
C SER A 534 17.47 4.06 13.90
N ALA A 535 17.60 5.34 13.54
CA ALA A 535 17.51 5.82 12.15
C ALA A 535 18.84 5.65 11.36
N GLN A 536 19.60 4.59 11.63
CA GLN A 536 20.71 4.17 10.77
C GLN A 536 20.16 3.20 9.72
N CYS A 537 19.45 3.71 8.73
CA CYS A 537 19.44 3.07 7.42
C CYS A 537 19.00 4.08 6.37
N LEU A 538 19.83 4.17 5.32
CA LEU A 538 19.62 4.89 4.05
C LEU A 538 20.00 6.38 4.01
N SER A 539 21.29 6.69 4.19
CA SER A 539 22.04 7.65 3.33
C SER A 539 23.52 7.73 3.74
N SER A 540 24.28 6.63 3.64
CA SER A 540 25.71 6.64 4.02
C SER A 540 26.65 7.17 2.92
N SER A 541 26.16 7.61 1.77
CA SER A 541 27.04 7.92 0.62
C SER A 541 27.34 9.41 0.40
N PHE A 542 26.77 10.35 1.15
CA PHE A 542 26.94 11.79 0.85
C PHE A 542 27.11 12.69 2.08
N ALA A 543 27.83 12.22 3.11
CA ALA A 543 28.24 13.06 4.24
C ALA A 543 29.44 13.95 3.88
N GLY A 544 29.22 14.92 2.99
CA GLY A 544 30.07 16.10 2.85
C GLY A 544 29.72 17.11 3.95
N LYS A 545 30.74 17.57 4.70
CA LYS A 545 30.63 18.55 5.79
C LYS A 545 29.99 19.86 5.35
N THR A 546 28.68 19.97 5.46
CA THR A 546 27.94 21.22 5.68
C THR A 546 26.71 20.87 6.49
N ASP A 547 26.54 21.48 7.65
CA ASP A 547 25.37 21.37 8.53
C ASP A 547 24.10 21.86 7.80
N ILE A 548 23.58 21.06 6.89
CA ILE A 548 22.17 21.13 6.51
C ILE A 548 21.46 20.57 7.73
N THR A 549 20.86 21.44 8.53
CA THR A 549 19.93 21.04 9.59
C THR A 549 19.00 20.00 9.00
N HIS A 550 19.11 18.74 9.43
CA HIS A 550 18.18 17.69 9.04
C HIS A 550 16.77 18.25 9.27
N MET A 551 16.05 18.54 8.20
CA MET A 551 14.65 18.90 8.32
C MET A 551 13.96 17.68 8.90
N THR A 552 13.49 17.82 10.13
CA THR A 552 12.82 16.74 10.86
C THR A 552 11.44 16.45 10.32
N LEU A 553 10.91 17.35 9.49
CA LEU A 553 9.64 17.18 8.80
C LEU A 553 9.88 16.87 7.34
N HIS A 554 9.06 15.95 6.86
CA HIS A 554 9.10 15.45 5.52
C HIS A 554 7.70 15.44 4.88
N LEU A 555 7.67 15.34 3.55
CA LEU A 555 6.43 15.21 2.80
C LEU A 555 5.61 14.03 3.32
N GLY A 556 4.35 14.28 3.66
CA GLY A 556 3.41 13.27 4.12
C GLY A 556 3.41 13.02 5.63
N ASP A 557 4.37 13.59 6.37
CA ASP A 557 4.41 13.46 7.83
C ASP A 557 3.11 13.97 8.46
N ARG A 558 2.57 13.19 9.41
CA ARG A 558 1.46 13.64 10.24
C ARG A 558 2.02 14.46 11.40
N VAL A 559 1.50 15.66 11.53
CA VAL A 559 1.92 16.59 12.57
C VAL A 559 0.75 16.93 13.46
N LYS A 560 1.04 17.05 14.74
CA LYS A 560 0.21 17.77 15.69
C LYS A 560 0.87 19.12 15.90
N ALA A 561 0.11 20.18 15.68
CA ALA A 561 0.59 21.55 15.71
C ALA A 561 -0.39 22.44 16.48
N THR A 562 0.09 23.57 16.95
CA THR A 562 -0.75 24.60 17.56
C THR A 562 -0.89 25.79 16.62
N VAL A 563 -2.12 26.26 16.41
CA VAL A 563 -2.38 27.46 15.62
C VAL A 563 -1.77 28.67 16.32
N SER A 564 -0.82 29.36 15.69
CA SER A 564 -0.13 30.51 16.28
C SER A 564 -0.79 31.83 15.90
N SER A 565 -1.16 32.00 14.63
CA SER A 565 -1.89 33.17 14.14
C SER A 565 -2.80 32.80 12.96
N ILE A 566 -3.86 33.59 12.80
CA ILE A 566 -4.87 33.43 11.76
C ILE A 566 -5.11 34.79 11.14
N ASP A 567 -5.06 34.85 9.81
CA ASP A 567 -5.44 36.00 9.01
C ASP A 567 -6.57 35.60 8.08
N VAL A 568 -7.80 35.83 8.55
CA VAL A 568 -9.03 35.46 7.84
C VAL A 568 -9.15 36.21 6.51
N LYS A 569 -8.66 37.46 6.44
CA LYS A 569 -8.76 38.30 5.25
C LYS A 569 -7.91 37.74 4.10
N TRP A 570 -6.75 37.16 4.44
CA TRP A 570 -5.78 36.68 3.45
C TRP A 570 -5.70 35.16 3.34
N GLY A 571 -6.55 34.41 4.05
CA GLY A 571 -6.52 32.95 3.95
C GLY A 571 -5.38 32.29 4.71
N ARG A 572 -4.70 32.97 5.65
CA ARG A 572 -3.41 32.48 6.19
C ARG A 572 -3.55 31.93 7.59
N VAL A 573 -2.96 30.77 7.82
CA VAL A 573 -2.82 30.17 9.15
C VAL A 573 -1.35 29.86 9.36
N ALA A 574 -0.80 30.31 10.48
CA ALA A 574 0.53 29.96 10.92
C ALA A 574 0.46 28.91 12.03
N LEU A 575 1.39 27.96 12.00
CA LEU A 575 1.51 26.89 12.99
C LEU A 575 2.77 27.09 13.84
N ALA A 576 2.72 26.57 15.06
CA ALA A 576 3.85 26.50 15.99
C ALA A 576 3.76 25.21 16.84
N GLN A 577 4.80 24.94 17.63
CA GLN A 577 4.85 23.82 18.59
C GLN A 577 4.47 22.48 17.94
N VAL A 578 5.28 22.04 16.97
CA VAL A 578 5.00 20.84 16.19
C VAL A 578 5.63 19.60 16.80
N SER A 579 4.84 18.52 16.84
CA SER A 579 5.28 17.16 17.12
C SER A 579 4.83 16.22 16.00
N LEU A 580 5.69 15.27 15.64
CA LEU A 580 5.33 14.18 14.73
C LEU A 580 4.33 13.23 15.42
N LEU A 581 3.26 12.89 14.72
CA LEU A 581 2.36 11.80 15.09
C LEU A 581 2.88 10.53 14.43
N GLN A 582 3.16 9.50 15.24
CA GLN A 582 3.51 8.16 14.75
C GLN A 582 2.31 7.47 14.14
#